data_AF-A0A498ELR7-F1
#
_entry.id   AF-A0A498ELR7-F1
#
_cell.length_a   1.000
_cell.length_b   1.000
_cell.length_c   1.000
_cell.angle_alpha   90.00
_cell.angle_beta   90.00
_cell.angle_gamma   90.00
#
_symmetry.space_group_name_H-M   'P 1'
#
loop_
_entity.id
_entity.type
_entity.pdbx_description
1 polymer ?
#
loop_
_entity_poly.entity_id
_entity_poly.type
_entity_poly.pdbx_seq_one_letter_code
_entity_poly.pdbx_strand_id
1 'polypeptide(L)'
;MTTHMDTTAIEEAKASNRDGGPREDRPEEVDAFLEPEEAVGFEEGLPLLDRPYEEYPDDPLTPDAGADVAALAGHELVGSVEDLAAELDTTEGKARTALHLHDVEEPSAGGSSDSVEREGVIEVPLHGVIDVEHLRTPVYADARLLEHLYVRCGMSIPEIRETLEEGMNAGRGGNKSRWSVTEAEIRSALEDVALISGTDTEGGDSERLRLGGATHDFSESGDTSPSGGLTVSTSDFE
;
A
#
# COMPACT_ATOMS: atom_id res chain seq x y z
N MET A 1 -21.91 -34.37 -4.15
CA MET A 1 -21.21 -33.36 -4.98
C MET A 1 -20.82 -32.26 -4.03
N THR A 2 -19.63 -32.36 -3.45
CA THR A 2 -19.13 -31.39 -2.48
C THR A 2 -18.64 -30.20 -3.28
N THR A 3 -19.34 -29.08 -3.18
CA THR A 3 -18.95 -27.83 -3.82
C THR A 3 -17.55 -27.48 -3.30
N HIS A 4 -16.53 -27.68 -4.13
CA HIS A 4 -15.25 -26.99 -4.00
C HIS A 4 -15.57 -25.53 -4.32
N MET A 5 -16.09 -24.79 -3.35
CA MET A 5 -16.01 -23.34 -3.43
C MET A 5 -14.52 -23.04 -3.33
N ASP A 6 -14.00 -22.48 -4.41
CA ASP A 6 -12.63 -22.01 -4.54
C ASP A 6 -12.31 -21.16 -3.30
N THR A 7 -11.31 -21.55 -2.51
CA THR A 7 -10.93 -20.84 -1.28
C THR A 7 -10.70 -19.35 -1.54
N THR A 8 -10.26 -19.01 -2.75
CA THR A 8 -10.11 -17.66 -3.28
C THR A 8 -11.42 -16.88 -3.30
N ALA A 9 -12.51 -17.47 -3.79
CA ALA A 9 -13.82 -16.81 -3.87
C ALA A 9 -14.43 -16.55 -2.48
N ILE A 10 -14.10 -17.38 -1.49
CA ILE A 10 -14.52 -17.17 -0.10
C ILE A 10 -13.74 -15.99 0.51
N GLU A 11 -12.44 -15.89 0.25
CA GLU A 11 -11.62 -14.80 0.75
C GLU A 11 -11.96 -13.47 0.08
N GLU A 12 -12.23 -13.45 -1.23
CA GLU A 12 -12.74 -12.26 -1.94
C GLU A 12 -14.09 -11.78 -1.38
N ALA A 13 -15.01 -12.70 -1.09
CA ALA A 13 -16.31 -12.36 -0.50
C ALA A 13 -16.17 -11.80 0.92
N LYS A 14 -15.21 -12.28 1.72
CA LYS A 14 -14.89 -11.68 3.02
C LYS A 14 -14.23 -10.31 2.87
N ALA A 15 -13.35 -10.14 1.88
CA ALA A 15 -12.67 -8.90 1.58
C ALA A 15 -13.65 -7.78 1.21
N SER A 16 -14.68 -8.08 0.42
CA SER A 16 -15.74 -7.13 0.06
C SER A 16 -16.51 -6.59 1.29
N ASN A 17 -16.69 -7.40 2.33
CA ASN A 17 -17.39 -6.97 3.56
C ASN A 17 -16.56 -6.08 4.50
N ARG A 18 -15.25 -5.96 4.25
CA ARG A 18 -14.35 -5.15 5.09
C ARG A 18 -14.42 -3.65 4.80
N ASP A 19 -14.96 -3.25 3.65
CA ASP A 19 -15.10 -1.85 3.22
C ASP A 19 -13.81 -1.01 3.43
N GLY A 20 -12.66 -1.59 3.08
CA GLY A 20 -11.36 -0.95 3.22
C GLY A 20 -10.68 -1.12 4.58
N GLY A 21 -11.32 -1.78 5.55
CA GLY A 21 -10.72 -2.13 6.84
C GLY A 21 -9.73 -3.31 6.76
N PRO A 22 -8.89 -3.50 7.79
CA PRO A 22 -7.98 -4.65 7.85
C PRO A 22 -8.75 -5.95 8.14
N ARG A 23 -8.15 -7.10 7.81
CA ARG A 23 -8.71 -8.42 8.15
C ARG A 23 -8.31 -8.77 9.60
N GLU A 24 -9.28 -9.14 10.43
CA GLU A 24 -9.06 -9.50 11.85
C GLU A 24 -8.15 -10.74 12.01
N ASP A 25 -8.18 -11.63 11.04
CA ASP A 25 -7.43 -12.89 10.95
C ASP A 25 -6.36 -12.84 9.84
N ARG A 26 -5.65 -11.72 9.72
CA ARG A 26 -4.48 -11.61 8.80
C ARG A 26 -3.26 -12.39 9.32
N PRO A 27 -2.33 -12.82 8.44
CA PRO A 27 -1.13 -13.55 8.87
C PRO A 27 -0.24 -12.67 9.74
N GLU A 28 0.39 -13.25 10.76
CA GLU A 28 1.27 -12.54 11.70
C GLU A 28 2.47 -11.89 10.97
N GLU A 29 2.90 -12.46 9.84
CA GLU A 29 3.97 -11.87 9.02
C GLU A 29 3.55 -10.54 8.39
N VAL A 30 2.25 -10.28 8.21
CA VAL A 30 1.75 -8.98 7.73
C VAL A 30 1.77 -7.97 8.85
N ASP A 31 1.38 -8.37 10.07
CA ASP A 31 1.47 -7.49 11.24
C ASP A 31 2.93 -7.10 11.51
N ALA A 32 3.85 -8.08 11.52
CA ALA A 32 5.28 -7.81 11.68
C ALA A 32 5.86 -6.94 10.57
N PHE A 33 5.37 -7.06 9.33
CA PHE A 33 5.78 -6.19 8.22
C PHE A 33 5.31 -4.74 8.40
N LEU A 34 4.19 -4.53 9.09
CA LEU A 34 3.62 -3.21 9.36
C LEU A 34 4.10 -2.62 10.69
N GLU A 35 4.84 -3.39 11.49
CA GLU A 35 5.47 -2.85 12.68
C GLU A 35 6.51 -1.81 12.24
N PRO A 36 6.46 -0.58 12.76
CA PRO A 36 7.44 0.43 12.42
C PRO A 36 8.82 -0.09 12.77
N GLU A 37 9.74 -0.07 11.82
CA GLU A 37 11.13 -0.44 12.06
C GLU A 37 11.88 0.73 12.72
N GLU A 38 12.99 0.40 13.39
CA GLU A 38 13.96 1.42 13.78
C GLU A 38 14.57 2.02 12.51
N ALA A 39 14.30 3.30 12.28
CA ALA A 39 14.80 4.03 11.13
C ALA A 39 15.45 5.32 11.62
N VAL A 40 16.48 5.78 10.92
CA VAL A 40 17.10 7.07 11.22
C VAL A 40 16.15 8.18 10.80
N GLY A 41 15.85 9.08 11.72
CA GLY A 41 15.09 10.29 11.46
C GLY A 41 14.01 10.51 12.50
N PHE A 42 13.91 11.75 12.98
CA PHE A 42 12.91 12.11 13.99
C PHE A 42 11.50 11.84 13.47
N GLU A 43 10.76 10.99 14.16
CA GLU A 43 9.41 10.51 13.78
C GLU A 43 9.34 9.73 12.45
N GLU A 44 10.46 9.26 11.89
CA GLU A 44 10.50 8.45 10.65
C GLU A 44 10.42 6.93 10.92
N GLY A 45 10.35 6.52 12.19
CA GLY A 45 10.28 5.12 12.63
C GLY A 45 10.19 5.00 14.15
N LEU A 46 10.59 3.85 14.70
CA LEU A 46 10.77 3.73 16.15
C LEU A 46 11.94 4.60 16.64
N PRO A 47 11.84 5.23 17.82
CA PRO A 47 12.93 6.00 18.39
C PRO A 47 14.16 5.12 18.62
N LEU A 48 15.33 5.61 18.21
CA LEU A 48 16.61 4.93 18.40
C LEU A 48 17.09 4.92 19.87
N LEU A 49 16.50 5.74 20.73
CA LEU A 49 16.70 5.67 22.18
C LEU A 49 15.60 4.82 22.81
N ASP A 50 15.90 4.20 23.96
CA ASP A 50 14.94 3.45 24.80
C ASP A 50 13.87 4.34 25.48
N ARG A 51 13.35 5.36 24.78
CA ARG A 51 12.36 6.33 25.24
C ARG A 51 11.65 6.96 24.03
N PRO A 52 10.43 7.50 24.20
CA PRO A 52 9.71 8.10 23.08
C PRO A 52 10.32 9.45 22.66
N TYR A 53 10.05 9.89 21.43
CA TYR A 53 10.62 11.12 20.86
C TYR A 53 10.33 12.38 21.69
N GLU A 54 9.20 12.42 22.41
CA GLU A 54 8.88 13.56 23.29
C GLU A 54 9.82 13.70 24.49
N GLU A 55 10.62 12.67 24.79
CA GLU A 55 11.66 12.68 25.81
C GLU A 55 13.08 12.89 25.22
N TYR A 56 13.19 13.09 23.91
CA TYR A 56 14.45 13.49 23.29
C TYR A 56 14.82 14.92 23.71
N PRO A 57 16.11 15.27 23.66
CA PRO A 57 16.52 16.63 23.97
C PRO A 57 16.05 17.61 22.89
N ASP A 58 15.16 18.54 23.27
CA ASP A 58 14.71 19.67 22.43
C ASP A 58 15.91 20.49 21.85
N ASP A 59 17.02 20.51 22.58
CA ASP A 59 18.26 21.15 22.15
C ASP A 59 19.48 20.29 22.48
N PRO A 60 20.17 19.72 21.47
CA PRO A 60 21.35 18.87 21.68
C PRO A 60 22.56 19.62 22.23
N LEU A 61 22.51 20.96 22.31
CA LEU A 61 23.56 21.78 22.92
C LEU A 61 23.41 21.94 24.44
N THR A 62 22.34 21.40 25.02
CA THR A 62 22.14 21.46 26.47
C THR A 62 23.04 20.47 27.19
N PRO A 63 23.49 20.77 28.42
CA PRO A 63 24.38 19.87 29.18
C PRO A 63 23.79 18.47 29.42
N ASP A 64 22.46 18.38 29.54
CA ASP A 64 21.76 17.13 29.83
C ASP A 64 21.61 16.24 28.58
N ALA A 65 21.75 16.81 27.37
CA ALA A 65 21.66 16.07 26.10
C ALA A 65 22.90 15.24 25.77
N GLY A 66 24.00 15.39 26.50
CA GLY A 66 25.27 14.74 26.15
C GLY A 66 25.19 13.21 26.15
N ALA A 67 24.41 12.62 27.05
CA ALA A 67 24.19 11.17 27.08
C ALA A 67 23.41 10.67 25.86
N ASP A 68 22.41 11.44 25.43
CA ASP A 68 21.56 11.10 24.29
C ASP A 68 22.32 11.27 22.98
N VAL A 69 23.08 12.36 22.83
CA VAL A 69 23.98 12.58 21.68
C VAL A 69 25.03 11.46 21.57
N ALA A 70 25.59 11.02 22.70
CA ALA A 70 26.56 9.92 22.72
C ALA A 70 25.92 8.57 22.35
N ALA A 71 24.71 8.29 22.84
CA ALA A 71 23.98 7.07 22.53
C ALA A 71 23.61 7.02 21.04
N LEU A 72 23.06 8.11 20.49
CA LEU A 72 22.69 8.20 19.08
C LEU A 72 23.91 8.13 18.16
N ALA A 73 25.01 8.84 18.46
CA ALA A 73 26.23 8.80 17.65
C ALA A 73 26.90 7.42 17.61
N GLY A 74 26.64 6.57 18.61
CA GLY A 74 27.09 5.18 18.66
C GLY A 74 26.08 4.16 18.15
N HIS A 75 24.90 4.59 17.71
CA HIS A 75 23.84 3.70 17.24
C HIS A 75 24.21 3.07 15.89
N GLU A 76 23.83 1.81 15.65
CA GLU A 76 24.26 1.07 14.45
C GLU A 76 23.71 1.65 13.15
N LEU A 77 22.53 2.28 13.22
CA LEU A 77 21.88 2.94 12.09
C LEU A 77 22.43 4.35 11.82
N VAL A 78 23.05 5.00 12.81
CA VAL A 78 23.59 6.36 12.68
C VAL A 78 25.02 6.29 12.15
N GLY A 79 25.13 6.27 10.81
CA GLY A 79 26.42 6.15 10.12
C GLY A 79 27.13 7.48 9.87
N SER A 80 26.42 8.59 10.01
CA SER A 80 26.91 9.92 9.67
C SER A 80 26.35 11.03 10.56
N VAL A 81 26.95 12.21 10.46
CA VAL A 81 26.47 13.41 11.15
C VAL A 81 25.13 13.88 10.60
N GLU A 82 24.84 13.58 9.32
CA GLU A 82 23.55 13.88 8.70
C GLU A 82 22.44 13.02 9.34
N ASP A 83 22.71 11.73 9.53
CA ASP A 83 21.81 10.79 10.23
C ASP A 83 21.52 11.25 11.66
N LEU A 84 22.57 11.61 12.40
CA LEU A 84 22.43 12.14 13.76
C LEU A 84 21.61 13.43 13.79
N ALA A 85 21.78 14.29 12.78
CA ALA A 85 21.03 15.53 12.69
C ALA A 85 19.55 15.27 12.36
N ALA A 86 19.27 14.32 11.47
CA ALA A 86 17.91 13.90 11.13
C ALA A 86 17.20 13.31 12.35
N GLU A 87 17.87 12.45 13.12
CA GLU A 87 17.32 11.82 14.33
C GLU A 87 17.02 12.83 15.45
N LEU A 88 17.85 13.88 15.59
CA LEU A 88 17.69 14.92 16.61
C LEU A 88 16.79 16.09 16.18
N ASP A 89 16.06 15.95 15.06
CA ASP A 89 15.30 17.03 14.40
C ASP A 89 16.10 18.35 14.32
N THR A 90 17.31 18.28 13.76
CA THR A 90 18.20 19.43 13.74
C THR A 90 19.07 19.54 12.50
N THR A 91 19.88 20.59 12.45
CA THR A 91 20.82 20.81 11.35
C THR A 91 22.15 20.12 11.63
N GLU A 92 22.82 19.63 10.58
CA GLU A 92 24.18 19.06 10.69
C GLU A 92 25.16 19.97 11.46
N GLY A 93 25.08 21.29 11.25
CA GLY A 93 25.95 22.23 11.96
C GLY A 93 25.74 22.22 13.47
N LYS A 94 24.48 22.08 13.90
CA LYS A 94 24.12 21.96 15.32
C LYS A 94 24.54 20.59 15.87
N ALA A 95 24.34 19.52 15.11
CA ALA A 95 24.79 18.18 15.47
C ALA A 95 26.32 18.09 15.65
N ARG A 96 27.13 18.64 14.72
CA ARG A 96 28.60 18.73 14.88
C ARG A 96 29.00 19.53 16.12
N THR A 97 28.28 20.61 16.38
CA THR A 97 28.55 21.44 17.57
C THR A 97 28.24 20.66 18.85
N ALA A 98 27.16 19.89 18.88
CA ALA A 98 26.80 19.03 20.00
C ALA A 98 27.84 17.93 20.25
N LEU A 99 28.29 17.24 19.20
CA LEU A 99 29.37 16.24 19.28
C LEU A 99 30.64 16.84 19.90
N HIS A 100 31.07 18.01 19.41
CA HIS A 100 32.24 18.70 19.95
C HIS A 100 32.04 19.17 21.40
N LEU A 101 30.86 19.69 21.72
CA LEU A 101 30.54 20.21 23.05
C LEU A 101 30.56 19.10 24.12
N HIS A 102 30.07 17.92 23.75
CA HIS A 102 29.92 16.77 24.65
C HIS A 102 31.09 15.79 24.60
N ASP A 103 32.14 16.09 23.83
CA ASP A 103 33.34 15.25 23.66
C ASP A 103 33.00 13.84 23.12
N VAL A 104 32.07 13.78 22.16
CA VAL A 104 31.60 12.55 21.51
C VAL A 104 32.29 12.41 20.15
N GLU A 105 32.79 11.22 19.83
CA GLU A 105 33.36 10.93 18.52
C GLU A 105 32.31 11.03 17.41
N GLU A 106 32.71 11.49 16.24
CA GLU A 106 31.78 11.57 15.11
C GLU A 106 31.31 10.17 14.70
N PRO A 107 30.02 9.98 14.41
CA PRO A 107 29.52 8.73 13.86
C PRO A 107 30.30 8.39 12.59
N SER A 108 30.83 7.18 12.57
CA SER A 108 31.68 6.66 11.51
C SER A 108 31.01 5.42 10.96
N ALA A 109 30.47 5.50 9.74
CA ALA A 109 29.89 4.42 8.93
C ALA A 109 30.32 3.02 9.39
N GLY A 110 29.59 2.50 10.38
CA GLY A 110 29.96 1.34 11.16
C GLY A 110 28.78 0.39 11.31
N GLY A 111 28.00 0.27 10.23
CA GLY A 111 26.75 -0.46 10.23
C GLY A 111 25.95 -0.05 9.00
N SER A 112 26.40 -0.46 7.81
CA SER A 112 25.53 -0.36 6.63
C SER A 112 24.38 -1.34 6.87
N SER A 113 23.22 -0.84 7.32
CA SER A 113 21.99 -1.57 7.08
C SER A 113 21.89 -1.71 5.55
N ASP A 114 22.00 -2.95 5.07
CA ASP A 114 22.11 -3.31 3.65
C ASP A 114 20.75 -3.20 2.93
N SER A 115 19.90 -2.28 3.39
CA SER A 115 18.71 -1.82 2.68
C SER A 115 19.19 -0.90 1.57
N VAL A 116 19.80 -1.47 0.53
CA VAL A 116 20.03 -0.75 -0.73
C VAL A 116 18.65 -0.37 -1.25
N GLU A 117 18.24 0.87 -0.95
CA GLU A 117 17.02 1.43 -1.48
C GLU A 117 17.10 1.42 -3.01
N ARG A 118 16.26 0.58 -3.63
CA ARG A 118 16.25 0.41 -5.08
C ARG A 118 15.06 1.17 -5.64
N GLU A 119 15.34 2.15 -6.49
CA GLU A 119 14.27 2.81 -7.23
C GLU A 119 13.56 1.80 -8.15
N GLY A 120 12.23 1.80 -8.13
CA GLY A 120 11.41 1.02 -9.06
C GLY A 120 11.09 -0.40 -8.59
N VAL A 121 11.24 -0.68 -7.29
CA VAL A 121 10.73 -1.90 -6.67
C VAL A 121 9.81 -1.56 -5.51
N ILE A 122 8.87 -2.44 -5.20
CA ILE A 122 7.99 -2.34 -4.03
C ILE A 122 8.15 -3.63 -3.25
N GLU A 123 8.47 -3.52 -1.96
CA GLU A 123 8.43 -4.66 -1.06
C GLU A 123 7.01 -4.85 -0.53
N VAL A 124 6.52 -6.08 -0.58
CA VAL A 124 5.19 -6.43 -0.10
C VAL A 124 5.23 -7.66 0.80
N PRO A 125 4.37 -7.74 1.82
CA PRO A 125 4.36 -8.87 2.72
C PRO A 125 3.99 -10.15 1.95
N LEU A 126 4.52 -11.30 2.38
CA LEU A 126 4.24 -12.65 1.82
C LEU A 126 4.65 -12.88 0.34
N HIS A 127 5.17 -11.87 -0.36
CA HIS A 127 5.65 -12.01 -1.74
C HIS A 127 7.04 -11.37 -1.96
N GLY A 128 7.51 -10.53 -1.03
CA GLY A 128 8.83 -9.90 -1.08
C GLY A 128 8.85 -8.76 -2.10
N VAL A 129 9.94 -8.64 -2.84
CA VAL A 129 10.18 -7.51 -3.75
C VAL A 129 9.50 -7.72 -5.11
N ILE A 130 8.77 -6.71 -5.59
CA ILE A 130 8.11 -6.66 -6.89
C ILE A 130 8.67 -5.51 -7.72
N ASP A 131 9.13 -5.79 -8.94
CA ASP A 131 9.55 -4.76 -9.89
C ASP A 131 8.35 -3.99 -10.46
N VAL A 132 8.36 -2.67 -10.32
CA VAL A 132 7.26 -1.77 -10.74
C VAL A 132 7.05 -1.81 -12.27
N GLU A 133 8.08 -2.15 -13.04
CA GLU A 133 7.98 -2.29 -14.51
C GLU A 133 7.04 -3.43 -14.95
N HIS A 134 6.75 -4.38 -14.06
CA HIS A 134 5.82 -5.48 -14.33
C HIS A 134 4.38 -5.18 -13.93
N LEU A 135 4.14 -4.03 -13.31
CA LEU A 135 2.83 -3.59 -12.83
C LEU A 135 2.15 -2.69 -13.87
N ARG A 136 0.82 -2.70 -13.84
CA ARG A 136 0.01 -1.77 -14.62
C ARG A 136 0.27 -0.33 -14.14
N THR A 137 0.19 0.63 -15.07
CA THR A 137 0.18 2.05 -14.74
C THR A 137 -1.26 2.59 -14.77
N PRO A 138 -1.74 3.30 -13.72
CA PRO A 138 -1.01 3.60 -12.48
C PRO A 138 -0.85 2.37 -11.57
N VAL A 139 0.24 2.34 -10.79
CA VAL A 139 0.63 1.18 -9.96
C VAL A 139 -0.44 0.81 -8.94
N TYR A 140 -1.06 1.82 -8.31
CA TYR A 140 -2.13 1.63 -7.34
C TYR A 140 -3.42 1.02 -7.95
N ALA A 141 -3.51 0.91 -9.27
CA ALA A 141 -4.65 0.30 -9.98
C ALA A 141 -4.31 -1.08 -10.59
N ASP A 142 -3.16 -1.66 -10.25
CA ASP A 142 -2.84 -3.02 -10.66
C ASP A 142 -3.67 -4.03 -9.84
N ALA A 143 -4.53 -4.78 -10.53
CA ALA A 143 -5.45 -5.72 -9.90
C ALA A 143 -4.76 -6.86 -9.14
N ARG A 144 -3.56 -7.28 -9.58
CA ARG A 144 -2.82 -8.37 -8.93
C ARG A 144 -2.18 -7.87 -7.64
N LEU A 145 -1.64 -6.65 -7.68
CA LEU A 145 -1.11 -5.99 -6.50
C LEU A 145 -2.21 -5.75 -5.45
N LEU A 146 -3.36 -5.23 -5.88
CA LEU A 146 -4.49 -4.98 -4.98
C LEU A 146 -5.09 -6.28 -4.41
N GLU A 147 -5.23 -7.34 -5.21
CA GLU A 147 -5.66 -8.64 -4.68
C GLU A 147 -4.67 -9.17 -3.64
N HIS A 148 -3.38 -9.06 -3.91
CA HIS A 148 -2.36 -9.51 -2.97
C HIS A 148 -2.40 -8.72 -1.66
N LEU A 149 -2.37 -7.39 -1.71
CA LEU A 149 -2.34 -6.55 -0.50
C LEU A 149 -3.66 -6.58 0.26
N TYR A 150 -4.79 -6.44 -0.43
CA TYR A 150 -6.09 -6.34 0.23
C TYR A 150 -6.63 -7.72 0.64
N VAL A 151 -6.59 -8.72 -0.24
CA VAL A 151 -7.21 -10.04 0.02
C VAL A 151 -6.25 -10.96 0.75
N ARG A 152 -5.03 -11.16 0.22
CA ARG A 152 -4.09 -12.14 0.80
C ARG A 152 -3.44 -11.64 2.08
N CYS A 153 -2.94 -10.41 2.05
CA CYS A 153 -2.31 -9.81 3.21
C CYS A 153 -3.34 -9.25 4.20
N GLY A 154 -4.57 -8.98 3.76
CA GLY A 154 -5.61 -8.50 4.66
C GLY A 154 -5.39 -7.05 5.11
N MET A 155 -4.67 -6.25 4.33
CA MET A 155 -4.33 -4.87 4.66
C MET A 155 -5.52 -3.94 4.42
N SER A 156 -5.61 -2.89 5.21
CA SER A 156 -6.55 -1.79 5.07
C SER A 156 -6.13 -0.79 3.99
N ILE A 157 -7.03 0.10 3.57
CA ILE A 157 -6.72 1.15 2.59
C ILE A 157 -5.56 2.06 3.05
N PRO A 158 -5.51 2.53 4.32
CA PRO A 158 -4.37 3.33 4.81
C PRO A 158 -3.04 2.56 4.76
N GLU A 159 -3.02 1.29 5.17
CA GLU A 159 -1.80 0.46 5.15
C GLU A 159 -1.34 0.20 3.70
N ILE A 160 -2.27 -0.08 2.77
CA ILE A 160 -1.95 -0.21 1.34
C ILE A 160 -1.32 1.08 0.81
N ARG A 161 -1.86 2.24 1.18
CA ARG A 161 -1.31 3.53 0.77
C ARG A 161 0.12 3.68 1.24
N GLU A 162 0.36 3.43 2.52
CA GLU A 162 1.65 3.58 3.17
C GLU A 162 2.71 2.68 2.50
N THR A 163 2.43 1.39 2.35
CA THR A 163 3.33 0.44 1.67
C THR A 163 3.64 0.85 0.22
N LEU A 164 2.64 1.35 -0.52
CA LEU A 164 2.87 1.80 -1.89
C LEU A 164 3.68 3.10 -1.94
N GLU A 165 3.43 4.05 -1.05
CA GLU A 165 4.19 5.30 -0.99
C GLU A 165 5.62 5.07 -0.55
N GLU A 166 5.85 4.21 0.42
CA GLU A 166 7.19 3.80 0.86
C GLU A 166 7.96 3.16 -0.31
N GLY A 167 7.42 2.10 -0.92
CA GLY A 167 8.10 1.41 -2.03
C GLY A 167 8.32 2.31 -3.25
N MET A 168 7.35 3.15 -3.62
CA MET A 168 7.48 4.04 -4.79
C MET A 168 8.42 5.24 -4.56
N ASN A 169 8.71 5.57 -3.31
CA ASN A 169 9.64 6.65 -2.97
C ASN A 169 11.00 6.13 -2.49
N ALA A 170 11.13 4.85 -2.17
CA ALA A 170 12.40 4.21 -1.83
C ALA A 170 13.44 4.44 -2.93
N GLY A 171 14.60 4.97 -2.55
CA GLY A 171 15.74 5.22 -3.45
C GLY A 171 15.46 6.30 -4.51
N ARG A 172 14.35 7.04 -4.37
CA ARG A 172 13.99 8.09 -5.31
C ARG A 172 14.82 9.34 -5.05
N GLY A 173 15.66 9.71 -6.01
CA GLY A 173 16.49 10.90 -5.90
C GLY A 173 15.69 12.20 -5.70
N GLY A 174 16.20 13.10 -4.86
CA GLY A 174 15.56 14.37 -4.48
C GLY A 174 15.29 15.38 -5.61
N ASN A 175 15.59 15.03 -6.86
CA ASN A 175 15.24 15.81 -8.05
C ASN A 175 13.89 15.41 -8.69
N LYS A 176 13.24 14.35 -8.22
CA LYS A 176 11.92 13.89 -8.67
C LYS A 176 10.86 14.29 -7.64
N SER A 177 9.68 14.71 -8.10
CA SER A 177 8.54 14.98 -7.20
C SER A 177 8.12 13.70 -6.49
N ARG A 178 7.91 13.75 -5.16
CA ARG A 178 7.42 12.61 -4.36
C ARG A 178 6.18 11.99 -4.99
N TRP A 179 6.14 10.65 -5.02
CA TRP A 179 4.97 9.90 -5.47
C TRP A 179 4.01 9.86 -4.29
N SER A 180 2.74 10.10 -4.56
CA SER A 180 1.70 10.06 -3.54
C SER A 180 0.43 9.51 -4.16
N VAL A 181 -0.36 8.82 -3.36
CA VAL A 181 -1.69 8.35 -3.73
C VAL A 181 -2.64 8.57 -2.56
N THR A 182 -3.85 8.99 -2.85
CA THR A 182 -4.86 9.21 -1.82
C THR A 182 -5.60 7.91 -1.48
N GLU A 183 -6.11 7.81 -0.25
CA GLU A 183 -6.98 6.71 0.16
C GLU A 183 -8.22 6.59 -0.73
N ALA A 184 -8.73 7.72 -1.24
CA ALA A 184 -9.86 7.74 -2.17
C ALA A 184 -9.51 7.13 -3.53
N GLU A 185 -8.29 7.32 -4.03
CA GLU A 185 -7.82 6.69 -5.27
C GLU A 185 -7.65 5.18 -5.10
N ILE A 186 -7.11 4.74 -3.96
CA ILE A 186 -7.02 3.30 -3.63
C ILE A 186 -8.40 2.70 -3.50
N ARG A 187 -9.34 3.38 -2.82
CA ARG A 187 -10.73 2.94 -2.71
C ARG A 187 -11.35 2.77 -4.09
N SER A 188 -11.27 3.80 -4.94
CA SER A 188 -11.78 3.74 -6.31
C SER A 188 -11.15 2.60 -7.11
N ALA A 189 -9.85 2.35 -6.94
CA ALA A 189 -9.18 1.25 -7.62
C ALA A 189 -9.66 -0.13 -7.13
N LEU A 190 -9.90 -0.30 -5.83
CA LEU A 190 -10.48 -1.51 -5.24
C LEU A 190 -11.93 -1.74 -5.70
N GLU A 191 -12.71 -0.67 -5.89
CA GLU A 191 -14.06 -0.72 -6.48
C GLU A 191 -14.00 -1.15 -7.96
N ASP A 192 -13.07 -0.58 -8.73
CA ASP A 192 -12.88 -0.89 -10.15
C ASP A 192 -12.51 -2.36 -10.41
N VAL A 193 -11.78 -2.98 -9.47
CA VAL A 193 -11.44 -4.42 -9.52
C VAL A 193 -12.44 -5.31 -8.76
N ALA A 194 -13.56 -4.74 -8.31
CA ALA A 194 -14.64 -5.43 -7.58
C ALA A 194 -14.20 -6.12 -6.28
N LEU A 195 -13.16 -5.62 -5.62
CA LEU A 195 -12.70 -6.11 -4.31
C LEU A 195 -13.45 -5.47 -3.14
N ILE A 196 -14.01 -4.28 -3.33
CA ILE A 196 -14.94 -3.64 -2.39
C ILE A 196 -16.19 -3.14 -3.12
N SER A 197 -17.28 -3.01 -2.38
CA SER A 197 -18.52 -2.46 -2.93
C SER A 197 -18.39 -0.94 -3.07
N GLY A 198 -18.66 -0.41 -4.26
CA GLY A 198 -18.76 1.03 -4.43
C GLY A 198 -19.87 1.61 -3.57
N THR A 199 -19.62 2.75 -2.93
CA THR A 199 -20.72 3.54 -2.38
C THR A 199 -21.53 4.04 -3.56
N ASP A 200 -22.69 3.45 -3.80
CA ASP A 200 -23.67 3.95 -4.76
C ASP A 200 -23.92 5.42 -4.45
N THR A 201 -23.26 6.31 -5.19
CA THR A 201 -23.64 7.72 -5.20
C THR A 201 -24.95 7.71 -5.96
N GLU A 202 -26.08 7.78 -5.25
CA GLU A 202 -27.42 7.79 -5.82
C GLU A 202 -27.47 8.74 -7.03
N GLY A 203 -27.61 8.18 -8.23
CA GLY A 203 -27.88 8.94 -9.46
C GLY A 203 -26.85 8.82 -10.56
N GLY A 204 -26.77 7.66 -11.22
CA GLY A 204 -26.06 7.53 -12.49
C GLY A 204 -26.20 6.13 -13.09
N ASP A 205 -27.15 5.98 -14.01
CA ASP A 205 -27.35 4.84 -14.92
C ASP A 205 -26.51 3.57 -14.66
N SER A 206 -27.08 2.64 -13.90
CA SER A 206 -26.72 1.22 -13.94
C SER A 206 -27.17 0.60 -15.28
N GLU A 207 -26.55 1.07 -16.38
CA GLU A 207 -26.62 0.45 -17.70
C GLU A 207 -25.22 0.04 -18.18
N ARG A 208 -24.43 -0.70 -17.38
CA ARG A 208 -23.24 -1.37 -17.97
C ARG A 208 -22.65 -2.59 -17.27
N LEU A 209 -23.49 -3.54 -16.87
CA LEU A 209 -23.07 -4.95 -16.82
C LEU A 209 -24.13 -5.85 -17.47
N ARG A 210 -24.46 -5.59 -18.74
CA ARG A 210 -25.05 -6.61 -19.61
C ARG A 210 -23.95 -7.55 -20.06
N LEU A 211 -23.64 -8.52 -19.20
CA LEU A 211 -22.95 -9.74 -19.56
C LEU A 211 -23.77 -10.41 -20.69
N GLY A 212 -23.16 -10.61 -21.85
CA GLY A 212 -23.81 -11.14 -23.05
C GLY A 212 -24.22 -12.61 -22.91
N GLY A 213 -25.33 -12.85 -22.21
CA GLY A 213 -26.07 -14.10 -22.21
C GLY A 213 -27.42 -13.88 -22.90
N ALA A 214 -27.73 -14.71 -23.89
CA ALA A 214 -29.01 -14.67 -24.59
C ALA A 214 -30.15 -15.02 -23.61
N THR A 215 -30.87 -14.01 -23.11
CA THR A 215 -32.13 -14.22 -22.39
C THR A 215 -33.26 -14.30 -23.40
N HIS A 216 -33.70 -15.54 -23.62
CA HIS A 216 -34.93 -15.89 -24.30
C HIS A 216 -36.10 -15.34 -23.47
N ASP A 217 -36.79 -14.32 -23.95
CA ASP A 217 -38.02 -13.86 -23.31
C ASP A 217 -39.24 -14.42 -24.06
N PHE A 218 -39.86 -15.42 -23.45
CA PHE A 218 -41.19 -15.91 -23.81
C PHE A 218 -42.20 -14.95 -23.20
N SER A 219 -42.78 -14.07 -24.03
CA SER A 219 -44.01 -13.36 -23.67
C SER A 219 -45.17 -13.87 -24.51
N GLU A 220 -46.03 -14.62 -23.84
CA GLU A 220 -47.30 -15.16 -24.32
C GLU A 220 -48.22 -14.02 -24.79
N SER A 221 -48.81 -14.20 -25.96
CA SER A 221 -49.54 -13.17 -26.70
C SER A 221 -50.96 -12.95 -26.18
N GLY A 222 -51.34 -11.69 -26.05
CA GLY A 222 -52.73 -11.23 -25.92
C GLY A 222 -53.10 -10.24 -27.04
N ASP A 223 -53.60 -10.82 -28.13
CA ASP A 223 -54.61 -10.32 -29.08
C ASP A 223 -54.30 -9.32 -30.24
N THR A 224 -54.81 -9.76 -31.40
CA THR A 224 -55.23 -9.07 -32.64
C THR A 224 -54.23 -8.49 -33.67
N SER A 225 -54.16 -9.24 -34.79
CA SER A 225 -54.24 -8.81 -36.20
C SER A 225 -52.99 -9.01 -37.08
N PRO A 226 -53.20 -9.41 -38.36
CA PRO A 226 -52.29 -10.30 -39.07
C PRO A 226 -51.33 -9.50 -39.96
N SER A 227 -50.03 -9.69 -39.76
CA SER A 227 -49.02 -9.32 -40.74
C SER A 227 -48.36 -10.59 -41.27
N GLY A 228 -48.23 -10.65 -42.60
CA GLY A 228 -48.07 -11.87 -43.37
C GLY A 228 -46.83 -12.68 -43.00
N GLY A 229 -47.06 -13.92 -42.56
CA GLY A 229 -46.03 -14.93 -42.46
C GLY A 229 -45.59 -15.38 -43.86
N LEU A 230 -44.29 -15.29 -44.12
CA LEU A 230 -43.65 -15.91 -45.26
C LEU A 230 -43.65 -17.43 -45.01
N THR A 231 -44.50 -18.18 -45.72
CA THR A 231 -44.48 -19.64 -45.71
C THR A 231 -43.47 -20.12 -46.74
N VAL A 232 -42.34 -20.65 -46.29
CA VAL A 232 -41.40 -21.36 -47.16
C VAL A 232 -41.89 -22.80 -47.29
N SER A 233 -42.38 -23.15 -48.48
CA SER A 233 -42.68 -24.54 -48.85
C SER A 233 -41.39 -25.30 -49.12
N THR A 234 -41.24 -26.49 -48.53
CA THR A 234 -40.10 -27.40 -48.70
C THR A 234 -40.25 -28.33 -49.92
N SER A 235 -40.84 -27.85 -51.02
CA SER A 235 -41.11 -28.67 -52.20
C SER A 235 -40.00 -28.63 -53.27
N ASP A 236 -38.83 -28.05 -52.98
CA ASP A 236 -37.73 -27.89 -53.94
C ASP A 236 -36.39 -28.37 -53.35
N PHE A 237 -36.32 -29.67 -53.08
CA PHE A 237 -35.04 -30.39 -52.96
C PHE A 237 -35.17 -31.66 -53.80
N GLU A 238 -34.76 -31.57 -55.07
CA GLU A 238 -34.28 -32.70 -55.88
C GLU A 238 -32.80 -32.94 -55.60
#